data_AF-A0A8B8IDN1-F1
#
_entry.id   AF-A0A8B8IDN1-F1
#
_cell.length_a   1.000
_cell.length_b   1.000
_cell.length_c   1.000
_cell.angle_alpha   90.00
_cell.angle_beta   90.00
_cell.angle_gamma   90.00
#
_symmetry.space_group_name_H-M   'P 1'
#
loop_
_entity.id
_entity.type
_entity.pdbx_description
1 polymer ?
#
loop_
_entity_poly.entity_id
_entity_poly.type
_entity_poly.pdbx_seq_one_letter_code
_entity_poly.pdbx_strand_id
1 'polypeptide(L)'
;MESKLKEYRAIRRRKELIDSAKEKLENSKRKIVNFLIPETFRNMDKNDQQNEEEVLLLENEHQEPVSQSLIMEESVDASELSENGSIIDEKQESWKYFTVKWSIYGLIWVTLYIFFLTLQFGAVFFVISILIGICLNTRTRPKKKGEVSAYSVFNENCVSIDGTLKAEQFEKEIMYGAGGMRGF
;
A
#
# COMPACT_ATOMS: atom_id res chain seq x y z
N MET A 1 -41.17 28.76 12.60
CA MET A 1 -39.99 29.52 12.11
C MET A 1 -38.68 28.99 12.68
N GLU A 2 -38.64 28.56 13.93
CA GLU A 2 -37.40 28.10 14.60
C GLU A 2 -36.78 26.82 14.01
N SER A 3 -37.60 25.89 13.51
CA SER A 3 -37.13 24.68 12.82
C SER A 3 -36.28 24.99 11.58
N LYS A 4 -36.77 25.89 10.71
CA LYS A 4 -36.05 26.34 9.50
C LYS A 4 -34.72 27.04 9.83
N LEU A 5 -34.67 27.80 10.93
CA LEU A 5 -33.43 28.44 11.39
C LEU A 5 -32.40 27.43 11.89
N LYS A 6 -32.84 26.35 12.55
CA LYS A 6 -31.96 25.28 13.02
C LYS A 6 -31.36 24.50 11.85
N GLU A 7 -32.16 24.18 10.84
CA GLU A 7 -31.71 23.54 9.60
C GLU A 7 -30.68 24.40 8.87
N TYR A 8 -30.93 25.71 8.72
CA TYR A 8 -30.00 26.64 8.09
C TYR A 8 -28.64 26.67 8.80
N ARG A 9 -28.62 26.72 10.14
CA ARG A 9 -27.38 26.68 10.93
C ARG A 9 -26.62 25.36 10.77
N ALA A 10 -27.34 24.23 10.70
CA ALA A 10 -26.73 22.93 10.49
C ALA A 10 -26.08 22.80 9.11
N ILE A 11 -26.75 23.31 8.06
CA ILE A 11 -26.22 23.32 6.69
C ILE A 11 -24.98 24.21 6.60
N ARG A 12 -25.00 25.41 7.22
CA ARG A 12 -23.87 26.34 7.21
C ARG A 12 -22.62 25.74 7.86
N ARG A 13 -22.74 25.12 9.04
CA ARG A 13 -21.59 24.47 9.71
C ARG A 13 -20.99 23.34 8.87
N ARG A 14 -21.83 22.54 8.20
CA ARG A 14 -21.34 21.48 7.31
C ARG A 14 -20.52 22.05 6.16
N LYS A 15 -20.97 23.15 5.58
CA LYS A 15 -20.26 23.84 4.50
C LYS A 15 -18.90 24.38 4.98
N GLU A 16 -18.87 25.05 6.14
CA GLU A 16 -17.62 25.57 6.74
C GLU A 16 -16.61 24.44 7.05
N LEU A 17 -17.07 23.28 7.51
CA LEU A 17 -16.22 22.11 7.73
C LEU A 17 -15.67 21.53 6.42
N ILE A 18 -16.48 21.48 5.36
CA ILE A 18 -16.04 21.00 4.04
C ILE A 18 -15.04 21.98 3.43
N ASP A 19 -15.31 23.28 3.50
CA ASP A 19 -14.45 24.32 2.95
C ASP A 19 -13.09 24.35 3.67
N SER A 20 -13.08 24.28 5.00
CA SER A 20 -11.83 24.20 5.79
C SER A 20 -11.07 22.89 5.59
N ALA A 21 -11.76 21.77 5.38
CA ALA A 21 -11.12 20.51 5.00
C ALA A 21 -10.51 20.57 3.60
N LYS A 22 -11.20 21.21 2.64
CA LYS A 22 -10.72 21.40 1.26
C LYS A 22 -9.47 22.27 1.23
N GLU A 23 -9.45 23.37 1.98
CA GLU A 23 -8.29 24.26 2.08
C GLU A 23 -7.06 23.54 2.66
N LYS A 24 -7.25 22.78 3.75
CA LYS A 24 -6.17 21.97 4.35
C LYS A 24 -5.64 20.90 3.38
N LEU A 25 -6.54 20.31 2.58
CA LEU A 25 -6.18 19.34 1.56
C LEU A 25 -5.38 19.98 0.42
N GLU A 26 -5.80 21.15 -0.09
CA GLU A 26 -5.08 21.88 -1.13
C GLU A 26 -3.69 22.33 -0.66
N ASN A 27 -3.57 22.83 0.57
CA ASN A 27 -2.29 23.20 1.16
C ASN A 27 -1.36 21.99 1.32
N SER A 28 -1.90 20.84 1.74
CA SER A 28 -1.13 19.59 1.81
C SER A 28 -0.72 19.08 0.43
N LYS A 29 -1.61 19.15 -0.57
CA LYS A 29 -1.31 18.78 -1.96
C LYS A 29 -0.18 19.64 -2.53
N ARG A 30 -0.22 20.96 -2.37
CA ARG A 30 0.85 21.87 -2.86
C ARG A 30 2.21 21.53 -2.24
N LYS A 31 2.25 21.24 -0.93
CA LYS A 31 3.49 20.82 -0.25
C LYS A 31 4.04 19.51 -0.80
N ILE A 32 3.19 18.51 -1.03
CA ILE A 32 3.60 17.22 -1.59
C ILE A 32 4.08 17.39 -3.03
N VAL A 33 3.39 18.17 -3.85
CA VAL A 33 3.79 18.47 -5.24
C VAL A 33 5.16 19.16 -5.28
N ASN A 34 5.38 20.16 -4.42
CA ASN A 34 6.68 20.84 -4.33
C ASN A 34 7.80 19.93 -3.79
N PHE A 35 7.47 18.90 -3.01
CA PHE A 35 8.44 17.94 -2.49
C PHE A 35 8.78 16.85 -3.51
N LEU A 36 7.80 16.40 -4.30
CA LEU A 36 7.97 15.31 -5.25
C LEU A 36 8.49 15.76 -6.62
N ILE A 37 8.16 16.98 -7.04
CA ILE A 37 8.57 17.52 -8.34
C ILE A 37 9.82 18.39 -8.12
N PRO A 38 11.01 17.97 -8.58
CA PRO A 38 12.20 18.82 -8.52
C PRO A 38 11.98 20.10 -9.34
N GLU A 39 12.55 21.22 -8.90
CA GLU A 39 12.41 22.55 -9.52
C GLU A 39 12.68 22.53 -11.05
N THR A 40 13.47 21.57 -11.54
CA THR A 40 13.77 21.35 -12.96
C THR A 40 12.54 21.00 -13.81
N PHE A 41 11.57 20.22 -13.31
CA PHE A 41 10.34 19.89 -14.05
C PHE A 41 9.31 21.03 -14.00
N ARG A 42 9.33 21.87 -12.96
CA ARG A 42 8.44 23.04 -12.84
C ARG A 42 8.78 24.14 -13.85
N ASN A 43 10.02 24.14 -14.34
CA ASN A 43 10.50 25.04 -15.39
C ASN A 43 10.25 24.51 -16.81
N MET A 44 9.96 23.21 -17.00
CA MET A 44 9.56 22.66 -18.31
C MET A 44 8.12 23.02 -18.68
N ASP A 45 7.18 22.97 -17.72
CA ASP A 45 5.75 23.29 -17.95
C ASP A 45 5.52 24.78 -18.30
N LYS A 46 6.41 25.68 -17.86
CA LYS A 46 6.36 27.10 -18.24
C LYS A 46 6.91 27.39 -19.63
N ASN A 47 7.82 26.56 -20.15
CA ASN A 47 8.42 26.75 -21.46
C ASN A 47 7.53 26.22 -22.60
N ASP A 48 6.60 25.29 -22.32
CA ASP A 48 5.66 24.79 -23.35
C ASP A 48 4.64 25.85 -23.81
N GLN A 49 4.40 26.92 -23.04
CA GLN A 49 3.55 28.03 -23.52
C GLN A 49 4.28 29.04 -24.41
N GLN A 50 5.62 29.07 -24.44
CA GLN A 50 6.40 29.98 -25.31
C GLN A 50 6.94 29.28 -26.57
N ASN A 51 7.07 27.95 -26.56
CA ASN A 51 7.74 27.19 -27.60
C ASN A 51 6.89 26.94 -28.88
N GLU A 52 5.61 27.33 -28.94
CA GLU A 52 4.88 27.28 -30.22
C GLU A 52 5.20 28.48 -31.13
N GLU A 53 5.71 29.59 -30.60
CA GLU A 53 6.03 30.79 -31.40
C GLU A 53 7.52 30.95 -31.74
N GLU A 54 8.43 30.21 -31.08
CA GLU A 54 9.89 30.41 -31.19
C GLU A 54 10.65 29.31 -31.96
N VAL A 55 9.97 28.27 -32.48
CA VAL A 55 10.60 27.15 -33.22
C VAL A 55 11.16 27.54 -34.61
N LEU A 56 11.07 28.81 -35.03
CA LEU A 56 11.51 29.24 -36.36
C LEU A 56 12.93 29.82 -36.45
N LEU A 57 13.67 30.03 -35.36
CA LEU A 57 14.95 30.75 -35.46
C LEU A 57 16.06 30.23 -34.52
N LEU A 58 17.05 29.59 -35.15
CA LEU A 58 18.49 29.53 -34.76
C LEU A 58 18.82 28.58 -33.59
N GLU A 59 19.39 27.38 -33.81
CA GLU A 59 20.73 27.09 -34.37
C GLU A 59 21.81 28.08 -33.88
N ASN A 60 22.38 27.86 -32.69
CA ASN A 60 23.83 27.65 -32.48
C ASN A 60 24.23 27.54 -30.99
N GLU A 61 25.21 26.67 -30.75
CA GLU A 61 26.32 26.80 -29.78
C GLU A 61 26.25 26.30 -28.32
N HIS A 62 27.25 25.44 -28.05
CA HIS A 62 27.80 24.86 -26.82
C HIS A 62 27.92 25.82 -25.61
N GLN A 63 27.83 25.30 -24.36
CA GLN A 63 28.98 24.96 -23.48
C GLN A 63 28.59 24.84 -21.97
N GLU A 64 28.89 23.69 -21.36
CA GLU A 64 29.07 23.47 -19.90
C GLU A 64 30.47 23.98 -19.47
N PRO A 65 30.77 24.43 -18.21
CA PRO A 65 30.90 23.50 -17.06
C PRO A 65 30.75 24.03 -15.59
N VAL A 66 30.31 23.14 -14.68
CA VAL A 66 30.91 22.68 -13.38
C VAL A 66 31.52 23.70 -12.36
N SER A 67 31.06 23.66 -11.07
CA SER A 67 31.85 23.35 -9.82
C SER A 67 31.38 24.02 -8.49
N GLN A 68 31.10 23.19 -7.44
CA GLN A 68 31.59 23.18 -6.02
C GLN A 68 31.43 24.45 -5.13
N SER A 69 31.24 24.50 -3.78
CA SER A 69 31.53 23.62 -2.63
C SER A 69 30.85 24.11 -1.30
N LEU A 70 30.40 23.14 -0.49
CA LEU A 70 30.49 22.94 0.99
C LEU A 70 31.24 23.97 1.88
N ILE A 71 30.64 24.44 3.00
CA ILE A 71 31.30 24.70 4.32
C ILE A 71 30.33 24.46 5.49
N MET A 72 30.86 23.81 6.52
CA MET A 72 30.34 23.42 7.85
C MET A 72 30.87 24.39 8.92
N GLU A 73 30.14 24.68 10.01
CA GLU A 73 30.74 25.07 11.31
C GLU A 73 29.82 24.71 12.51
N GLU A 74 30.47 24.56 13.66
CA GLU A 74 30.16 23.81 14.89
C GLU A 74 30.19 24.75 16.13
N SER A 75 29.43 24.45 17.20
CA SER A 75 29.72 24.71 18.66
C SER A 75 28.42 24.51 19.50
N VAL A 76 28.27 23.60 20.48
CA VAL A 76 28.88 23.42 21.84
C VAL A 76 28.33 24.47 22.84
N ASP A 77 27.75 24.23 24.05
CA ASP A 77 27.58 23.07 24.95
C ASP A 77 26.54 23.36 26.08
N ALA A 78 26.22 22.30 26.85
CA ALA A 78 25.87 22.23 28.29
C ALA A 78 24.45 22.60 28.83
N SER A 79 23.75 21.62 29.44
CA SER A 79 23.48 21.55 30.90
C SER A 79 22.68 20.28 31.27
N GLU A 80 22.75 19.89 32.54
CA GLU A 80 22.68 18.54 33.12
C GLU A 80 21.27 17.94 33.38
N LEU A 81 21.29 16.61 33.57
CA LEU A 81 20.49 15.79 34.51
C LEU A 81 19.01 15.51 34.18
N SER A 82 18.69 14.25 33.85
CA SER A 82 17.73 13.43 34.63
C SER A 82 17.64 12.02 34.03
N GLU A 83 18.19 11.05 34.74
CA GLU A 83 17.84 9.63 34.57
C GLU A 83 16.34 9.47 34.78
N ASN A 84 15.58 9.21 33.71
CA ASN A 84 14.25 8.65 33.83
C ASN A 84 13.82 7.94 32.53
N GLY A 85 13.85 6.60 32.57
CA GLY A 85 12.85 5.76 31.89
C GLY A 85 13.10 5.43 30.42
N SER A 86 14.08 4.57 30.17
CA SER A 86 14.43 3.88 28.91
C SER A 86 13.34 3.00 28.27
N ILE A 87 12.04 3.31 28.43
CA ILE A 87 10.94 2.46 27.94
C ILE A 87 10.24 3.04 26.69
N ILE A 88 10.48 4.31 26.32
CA ILE A 88 9.77 4.97 25.21
C ILE A 88 10.53 4.89 23.86
N ASP A 89 11.86 4.77 23.87
CA ASP A 89 12.66 4.82 22.63
C ASP A 89 12.71 3.50 21.85
N GLU A 90 12.55 2.34 22.49
CA GLU A 90 12.68 1.04 21.79
C GLU A 90 11.54 0.78 20.78
N LYS A 91 10.34 1.26 21.09
CA LYS A 91 9.14 1.08 20.24
C LYS A 91 9.14 2.02 19.04
N GLN A 92 9.67 3.24 19.20
CA GLN A 92 9.76 4.25 18.14
C GLN A 92 10.67 3.80 17.00
N GLU A 93 11.85 3.28 17.34
CA GLU A 93 12.80 2.78 16.37
C GLU A 93 12.24 1.60 15.56
N SER A 94 11.55 0.67 16.24
CA SER A 94 10.90 -0.47 15.59
C SER A 94 9.90 -0.06 14.48
N TRP A 95 9.10 0.98 14.72
CA TRP A 95 8.13 1.46 13.73
C TRP A 95 8.81 2.18 12.57
N LYS A 96 9.83 3.01 12.84
CA LYS A 96 10.62 3.65 11.77
C LYS A 96 11.25 2.61 10.86
N TYR A 97 11.92 1.60 11.42
CA TYR A 97 12.53 0.51 10.65
C TYR A 97 11.49 -0.26 9.83
N PHE A 98 10.35 -0.58 10.42
CA PHE A 98 9.26 -1.23 9.69
C PHE A 98 8.79 -0.37 8.51
N THR A 99 8.56 0.92 8.74
CA THR A 99 8.04 1.82 7.71
C THR A 99 9.05 2.00 6.56
N VAL A 100 10.34 2.17 6.87
CA VAL A 100 11.42 2.26 5.87
C VAL A 100 11.58 0.96 5.11
N LYS A 101 11.54 -0.19 5.81
CA LYS A 101 11.61 -1.52 5.20
C LYS A 101 10.46 -1.74 4.21
N TRP A 102 9.22 -1.41 4.58
CA TRP A 102 8.09 -1.55 3.66
C TRP A 102 8.14 -0.54 2.52
N SER A 103 8.59 0.68 2.80
CA SER A 103 8.78 1.72 1.78
C SER A 103 9.75 1.27 0.68
N ILE A 104 10.92 0.70 1.04
CA ILE A 104 11.90 0.24 0.04
C ILE A 104 11.34 -0.89 -0.83
N TYR A 105 10.63 -1.86 -0.24
CA TYR A 105 9.97 -2.91 -1.03
C TYR A 105 8.89 -2.33 -1.95
N GLY A 106 8.11 -1.36 -1.48
CA GLY A 106 7.11 -0.66 -2.28
C GLY A 106 7.73 0.09 -3.46
N LEU A 107 8.81 0.85 -3.24
CA LEU A 107 9.56 1.56 -4.27
C LEU A 107 10.08 0.61 -5.35
N ILE A 108 10.72 -0.49 -4.95
CA ILE A 108 11.22 -1.52 -5.89
C ILE A 108 10.08 -2.13 -6.71
N TRP A 109 8.94 -2.41 -6.07
CA TRP A 109 7.78 -2.97 -6.75
C TRP A 109 7.18 -1.97 -7.76
N VAL A 110 7.09 -0.69 -7.40
CA VAL A 110 6.59 0.38 -8.29
C VAL A 110 7.51 0.59 -9.48
N THR A 111 8.83 0.59 -9.30
CA THR A 111 9.78 0.74 -10.41
C THR A 111 9.70 -0.44 -11.39
N LEU A 112 9.61 -1.67 -10.88
CA LEU A 112 9.33 -2.86 -11.69
C LEU A 112 8.00 -2.72 -12.44
N TYR A 113 6.96 -2.25 -11.77
CA TYR A 113 5.66 -2.06 -12.41
C TYR A 113 5.70 -1.06 -13.57
N ILE A 114 6.38 0.07 -13.39
CA ILE A 114 6.59 1.08 -14.46
C ILE A 114 7.36 0.45 -15.63
N PHE A 115 8.38 -0.36 -15.37
CA PHE A 115 9.10 -1.08 -16.41
C PHE A 115 8.18 -2.02 -17.21
N PHE A 116 7.30 -2.77 -16.56
CA PHE A 116 6.33 -3.64 -17.23
C PHE A 116 5.22 -2.88 -17.97
N LEU A 117 4.87 -1.66 -17.52
CA LEU A 117 3.96 -0.78 -18.26
C LEU A 117 4.56 -0.37 -19.61
N THR A 118 5.85 -0.05 -19.66
CA THR A 118 6.56 0.23 -20.92
C THR A 118 6.54 -0.96 -21.87
N LEU A 119 6.59 -2.19 -21.34
CA LEU A 119 6.47 -3.42 -22.11
C LEU A 119 5.02 -3.77 -22.53
N GLN A 120 4.02 -2.96 -22.18
CA GLN A 120 2.58 -3.24 -22.34
C GLN A 120 2.10 -4.50 -21.60
N PHE A 121 2.92 -5.08 -20.73
CA PHE A 121 2.62 -6.26 -19.90
C PHE A 121 2.30 -5.92 -18.44
N GLY A 122 2.08 -4.64 -18.11
CA GLY A 122 1.80 -4.17 -16.75
C GLY A 122 0.61 -4.89 -16.09
N ALA A 123 -0.46 -5.15 -16.85
CA ALA A 123 -1.63 -5.86 -16.33
C ALA A 123 -1.30 -7.28 -15.81
N VAL A 124 -0.43 -8.01 -16.52
CA VAL A 124 -0.02 -9.37 -16.12
C VAL A 124 0.79 -9.33 -14.84
N PHE A 125 1.76 -8.42 -14.74
CA PHE A 125 2.54 -8.22 -13.52
C PHE A 125 1.62 -7.87 -12.33
N PHE A 126 0.64 -7.00 -12.54
CA PHE A 126 -0.32 -6.62 -11.51
C PHE A 126 -1.17 -7.80 -11.03
N VAL A 127 -1.73 -8.59 -11.94
CA VAL A 127 -2.52 -9.78 -11.58
C VAL A 127 -1.67 -10.79 -10.81
N ILE A 128 -0.44 -11.06 -11.25
CA ILE A 128 0.49 -11.96 -10.55
C ILE A 128 0.80 -11.42 -9.16
N SER A 129 1.06 -10.12 -9.03
CA SER A 129 1.36 -9.50 -7.73
C SER A 129 0.20 -9.61 -6.74
N ILE A 130 -1.04 -9.42 -7.20
CA ILE A 130 -2.25 -9.62 -6.39
C ILE A 130 -2.37 -11.08 -5.99
N LEU A 131 -2.18 -12.01 -6.93
CA LEU A 131 -2.29 -13.43 -6.66
C LEU A 131 -1.26 -13.88 -5.62
N ILE A 132 -0.02 -13.40 -5.72
CA ILE A 132 1.01 -13.61 -4.69
C ILE A 132 0.57 -13.00 -3.36
N GLY A 133 0.04 -11.79 -3.36
CA GLY A 133 -0.48 -11.13 -2.16
C GLY A 133 -1.58 -11.93 -1.48
N ILE A 134 -2.53 -12.45 -2.25
CA ILE A 134 -3.58 -13.35 -1.76
C ILE A 134 -2.96 -14.63 -1.23
N CYS A 135 -2.09 -15.31 -1.97
CA CYS A 135 -1.45 -16.55 -1.54
C CYS A 135 -0.64 -16.41 -0.24
N LEU A 136 0.04 -15.27 -0.04
CA LEU A 136 0.78 -14.98 1.18
C LEU A 136 -0.14 -14.58 2.35
N ASN A 137 -1.27 -13.94 2.06
CA ASN A 137 -2.24 -13.51 3.07
C ASN A 137 -3.16 -14.66 3.50
N THR A 138 -3.56 -15.52 2.56
CA THR A 138 -4.30 -16.75 2.84
C THR A 138 -3.42 -17.69 3.65
N ARG A 139 -4.03 -18.38 4.62
CA ARG A 139 -3.30 -19.27 5.53
C ARG A 139 -2.72 -20.47 4.78
N THR A 140 -1.46 -20.36 4.39
CA THR A 140 -0.69 -21.44 3.70
C THR A 140 0.03 -22.37 4.68
N ARG A 141 0.01 -22.05 5.99
CA ARG A 141 0.61 -22.91 7.02
C ARG A 141 -0.31 -24.09 7.37
N PRO A 142 0.27 -25.28 7.64
CA PRO A 142 -0.51 -26.39 8.16
C PRO A 142 -1.20 -25.97 9.46
N LYS A 143 -2.45 -26.39 9.63
CA LYS A 143 -3.23 -26.16 10.86
C LYS A 143 -2.39 -26.52 12.08
N LYS A 144 -2.28 -25.63 13.07
CA LYS A 144 -1.74 -26.06 14.37
C LYS A 144 -2.69 -27.07 14.99
N LYS A 145 -2.10 -28.06 15.65
CA LYS A 145 -2.82 -29.12 16.36
C LYS A 145 -3.70 -28.46 17.45
N GLY A 146 -5.02 -28.47 17.26
CA GLY A 146 -5.99 -27.83 18.17
C GLY A 146 -6.69 -26.58 17.63
N GLU A 147 -6.40 -26.14 16.41
CA GLU A 147 -7.14 -25.02 15.80
C GLU A 147 -8.54 -25.46 15.34
N VAL A 148 -9.56 -24.95 16.03
CA VAL A 148 -10.99 -25.13 15.73
C VAL A 148 -11.26 -24.78 14.27
N SER A 149 -11.63 -25.76 13.45
CA SER A 149 -12.16 -25.48 12.09
C SER A 149 -13.53 -24.83 12.20
N ALA A 150 -13.96 -24.11 11.17
CA ALA A 150 -15.38 -23.77 11.02
C ALA A 150 -16.30 -25.01 11.13
N TYR A 151 -15.85 -26.14 10.58
CA TYR A 151 -16.53 -27.44 10.72
C TYR A 151 -16.49 -28.05 12.13
N SER A 152 -15.57 -27.61 13.00
CA SER A 152 -15.53 -28.08 14.40
C SER A 152 -16.74 -27.60 15.20
N VAL A 153 -17.37 -26.48 14.80
CA VAL A 153 -18.61 -25.99 15.42
C VAL A 153 -19.79 -26.92 15.14
N PHE A 154 -19.73 -27.68 14.03
CA PHE A 154 -20.79 -28.60 13.62
C PHE A 154 -20.42 -30.07 13.80
N ASN A 155 -19.14 -30.40 13.93
CA ASN A 155 -18.62 -31.75 14.06
C ASN A 155 -17.33 -31.76 14.87
N GLU A 156 -17.48 -31.56 16.17
CA GLU A 156 -16.38 -31.44 17.15
C GLU A 156 -15.50 -32.71 17.21
N ASN A 157 -16.10 -33.88 16.95
CA ASN A 157 -15.41 -35.17 16.96
C ASN A 157 -14.83 -35.59 15.60
N CYS A 158 -14.95 -34.76 14.55
CA CYS A 158 -14.57 -35.09 13.18
C CYS A 158 -15.12 -36.44 12.70
N VAL A 159 -16.33 -36.82 13.12
CA VAL A 159 -16.97 -38.08 12.74
C VAL A 159 -17.71 -37.90 11.43
N SER A 160 -17.69 -38.87 10.52
CA SER A 160 -18.49 -38.81 9.29
C SER A 160 -19.97 -38.66 9.63
N ILE A 161 -20.64 -37.63 9.08
CA ILE A 161 -22.07 -37.41 9.31
C ILE A 161 -22.86 -38.53 8.60
N ASP A 162 -23.78 -39.17 9.31
CA ASP A 162 -24.68 -40.18 8.76
C ASP A 162 -25.47 -39.60 7.57
N GLY A 163 -25.44 -40.32 6.45
CA GLY A 163 -26.04 -39.89 5.18
C GLY A 163 -25.09 -39.19 4.20
N THR A 164 -23.85 -38.87 4.61
CA THR A 164 -22.78 -38.49 3.66
C THR A 164 -22.03 -39.72 3.20
N LEU A 165 -21.67 -39.81 1.91
CA LEU A 165 -20.87 -40.93 1.40
C LEU A 165 -19.52 -41.00 2.12
N LYS A 166 -19.26 -42.12 2.80
CA LYS A 166 -17.98 -42.37 3.46
C LYS A 166 -16.90 -42.58 2.39
N ALA A 167 -15.72 -42.00 2.60
CA ALA A 167 -14.60 -42.13 1.64
C ALA A 167 -14.27 -43.60 1.32
N GLU A 168 -14.33 -44.49 2.32
CA GLU A 168 -14.14 -45.94 2.14
C GLU A 168 -15.19 -46.58 1.22
N GLN A 169 -16.44 -46.09 1.26
CA GLN A 169 -17.50 -46.59 0.38
C GLN A 169 -17.30 -46.08 -1.05
N PHE A 170 -16.94 -44.80 -1.20
CA PHE A 170 -16.61 -44.21 -2.49
C PHE A 170 -15.41 -44.89 -3.16
N GLU A 171 -14.37 -45.22 -2.38
CA GLU A 171 -13.21 -45.98 -2.85
C GLU A 171 -13.60 -47.38 -3.34
N LYS A 172 -14.45 -48.09 -2.59
CA LYS A 172 -14.97 -49.40 -3.01
C LYS A 172 -15.86 -49.32 -4.26
N GLU A 173 -16.70 -48.29 -4.37
CA GLU A 173 -17.55 -48.08 -5.54
C GLU A 173 -16.73 -47.69 -6.78
N ILE A 174 -15.66 -46.92 -6.64
CA ILE A 174 -14.73 -46.63 -7.75
C ILE A 174 -13.95 -47.88 -8.15
N MET A 175 -13.45 -48.65 -7.18
CA MET A 175 -12.54 -49.77 -7.46
C MET A 175 -13.26 -51.03 -7.91
N TYR A 176 -14.48 -51.27 -7.42
CA TYR A 176 -15.25 -52.50 -7.70
C TYR A 176 -16.58 -52.25 -8.44
N GLY A 177 -16.96 -50.99 -8.66
CA GLY A 177 -18.22 -50.63 -9.31
C GLY A 177 -19.46 -51.04 -8.50
N ALA A 178 -20.65 -50.80 -9.05
CA ALA A 178 -21.93 -51.16 -8.44
C ALA A 178 -22.13 -52.68 -8.20
N GLY A 179 -21.18 -53.53 -8.63
CA GLY A 179 -21.21 -54.99 -8.46
C GLY A 179 -20.52 -55.52 -7.20
N GLY A 180 -19.80 -54.69 -6.44
CA GLY A 180 -19.00 -55.13 -5.28
C GLY A 180 -19.79 -55.49 -4.01
N MET A 181 -21.09 -55.17 -3.92
CA MET A 181 -21.94 -55.41 -2.73
C MET A 181 -22.59 -56.81 -2.70
N ARG A 182 -21.95 -57.83 -3.27
CA ARG A 182 -22.48 -59.19 -3.30
C ARG A 182 -21.44 -60.20 -2.80
N GLY A 183 -21.12 -60.13 -1.51
CA GLY A 183 -20.21 -61.08 -0.88
C GLY A 183 -20.24 -61.03 0.65
N PHE A 184 -20.94 -62.02 1.23
CA PHE A 184 -21.00 -62.50 2.62
C PHE A 184 -21.63 -61.61 3.70
#